data_AF-A0A094KCC0-F1
#
_entry.id   AF-A0A094KCC0-F1
#
_cell.length_a   1.000
_cell.length_b   1.000
_cell.length_c   1.000
_cell.angle_alpha   90.00
_cell.angle_beta   90.00
_cell.angle_gamma   90.00
#
_symmetry.space_group_name_H-M   'P 1'
#
loop_
_entity.id
_entity.type
_entity.pdbx_description
1 polymer ?
#
loop_
_entity_poly.entity_id
_entity_poly.type
_entity_poly.pdbx_seq_one_letter_code
_entity_poly.pdbx_strand_id
1 'polypeptide(L)'
;MPEPLAQAAAAEAPTAEAVASTATDEALPTTATAAPVAPTTAAPAELHPVEEQEHQIVVDEHDPLADFDDEAFDSGSSVGGSAFTSITSSVLRGEVAEGGRTYAVYGKEEYGLPMDDTELNRLDMSHAKYYGLIEKKRFLAPIGDSPQKILDLGCGTGIWCIDVADEYPSAEVIGVDIAPTQPEWVPPNCRFELDDMEQPWMWSKNSFDLIFLRDLIYCIRDWPKLIDQCYT
;
A
#
# COMPACT_ATOMS: atom_id res chain seq x y z
N MET A 1 1.76 5.32 -66.88
CA MET A 1 1.18 6.68 -67.03
C MET A 1 1.09 7.28 -65.64
N PRO A 2 1.57 8.52 -65.44
CA PRO A 2 2.18 9.03 -64.21
C PRO A 2 1.27 9.96 -63.39
N GLU A 3 1.73 10.34 -62.19
CA GLU A 3 1.21 11.43 -61.36
C GLU A 3 1.18 12.80 -62.09
N PRO A 4 0.53 13.82 -61.49
CA PRO A 4 1.32 14.84 -60.78
C PRO A 4 0.69 15.19 -59.40
N LEU A 5 1.45 15.31 -58.31
CA LEU A 5 2.36 16.39 -57.89
C LEU A 5 1.73 17.80 -57.84
N ALA A 6 1.54 18.31 -56.61
CA ALA A 6 1.59 19.72 -56.15
C ALA A 6 0.78 19.85 -54.83
N GLN A 7 1.21 20.50 -53.75
CA GLN A 7 2.39 21.30 -53.47
C GLN A 7 2.46 21.50 -51.95
N ALA A 8 3.68 21.47 -51.42
CA ALA A 8 4.00 21.81 -50.04
C ALA A 8 3.75 23.30 -49.77
N ALA A 9 3.14 23.62 -48.63
CA ALA A 9 3.20 24.94 -48.02
C ALA A 9 3.95 24.79 -46.69
N ALA A 10 5.15 25.35 -46.65
CA ALA A 10 5.91 25.58 -45.43
C ALA A 10 5.18 26.66 -44.61
N ALA A 11 4.91 26.37 -43.34
CA ALA A 11 4.50 27.38 -42.36
C ALA A 11 5.63 27.51 -41.34
N GLU A 12 6.16 28.73 -41.26
CA GLU A 12 7.23 29.19 -40.37
C GLU A 12 6.97 28.84 -38.90
N ALA A 13 8.04 28.45 -38.21
CA ALA A 13 8.11 28.39 -36.75
C ALA A 13 8.08 29.83 -36.19
N PRO A 14 7.24 30.12 -35.17
CA PRO A 14 7.31 31.42 -34.52
C PRO A 14 8.55 31.49 -33.62
N THR A 15 9.38 32.48 -33.93
CA THR A 15 10.53 32.99 -33.17
C THR A 15 10.15 33.33 -31.73
N ALA A 16 11.03 32.98 -30.79
CA ALA A 16 10.93 33.36 -29.39
C ALA A 16 11.06 34.88 -29.22
N GLU A 17 10.02 35.54 -28.72
CA GLU A 17 10.11 36.88 -28.16
C GLU A 17 10.35 36.81 -26.65
N ALA A 18 11.39 37.50 -26.21
CA ALA A 18 11.74 37.66 -24.80
C ALA A 18 10.69 38.54 -24.11
N VAL A 19 9.96 37.98 -23.15
CA VAL A 19 9.10 38.76 -22.26
C VAL A 19 9.97 39.33 -21.15
N ALA A 20 10.10 40.66 -21.16
CA ALA A 20 10.78 41.42 -20.13
C ALA A 20 10.10 41.22 -18.76
N SER A 21 10.89 40.78 -17.78
CA SER A 21 10.50 40.70 -16.37
C SER A 21 10.35 42.11 -15.81
N THR A 22 9.11 42.52 -15.55
CA THR A 22 8.83 43.66 -14.66
C THR A 22 8.71 43.14 -13.24
N ALA A 23 9.79 43.27 -12.48
CA ALA A 23 9.82 43.02 -11.05
C ALA A 23 8.95 44.07 -10.33
N THR A 24 7.88 43.62 -9.68
CA THR A 24 7.24 44.36 -8.60
C THR A 24 7.82 43.85 -7.29
N ASP A 25 8.51 44.77 -6.60
CA ASP A 25 9.11 44.63 -5.27
C ASP A 25 7.99 44.44 -4.23
N GLU A 26 7.81 43.21 -3.77
CA GLU A 26 6.96 42.90 -2.62
C GLU A 26 7.85 42.27 -1.53
N ALA A 27 8.10 43.04 -0.49
CA ALA A 27 9.01 42.71 0.60
C ALA A 27 8.51 41.50 1.41
N LEU A 28 9.36 40.47 1.52
CA LEU A 28 9.17 39.31 2.39
C LEU A 28 9.10 39.72 3.88
N PRO A 29 8.16 39.18 4.68
CA PRO A 29 8.15 39.40 6.12
C PRO A 29 9.35 38.74 6.78
N THR A 30 10.10 39.53 7.53
CA THR A 30 11.31 39.14 8.27
C THR A 30 10.97 38.14 9.38
N THR A 31 11.59 36.97 9.33
CA THR A 31 11.53 35.92 10.36
C THR A 31 12.19 36.42 11.65
N ALA A 32 11.44 36.46 12.74
CA ALA A 32 11.98 36.75 14.06
C ALA A 32 12.77 35.53 14.58
N THR A 33 14.06 35.74 14.86
CA THR A 33 14.96 34.76 15.48
C THR A 33 14.57 34.54 16.96
N ALA A 34 14.12 33.32 17.30
CA ALA A 34 13.97 32.89 18.69
C ALA A 34 15.33 32.39 19.24
N ALA A 35 15.69 32.84 20.44
CA ALA A 35 16.94 32.51 21.13
C ALA A 35 16.97 31.04 21.61
N PRO A 36 18.16 30.41 21.73
CA PRO A 36 18.29 29.01 22.11
C PRO A 36 18.01 28.80 23.61
N VAL A 37 17.16 27.81 23.93
CA VAL A 37 16.92 27.33 25.29
C VAL A 37 17.98 26.29 25.65
N ALA A 38 18.61 26.45 26.82
CA ALA A 38 19.71 25.61 27.31
C ALA A 38 19.28 24.15 27.58
N PRO A 39 20.21 23.17 27.48
CA PRO A 39 19.92 21.78 27.77
C PRO A 39 19.96 21.51 29.28
N THR A 40 18.86 21.01 29.85
CA THR A 40 18.87 20.43 31.20
C THR A 40 19.31 18.96 31.08
N THR A 41 20.54 18.69 31.47
CA THR A 41 21.09 17.34 31.64
C THR A 41 20.47 16.68 32.88
N ALA A 42 19.70 15.62 32.71
CA ALA A 42 19.43 14.62 33.74
C ALA A 42 20.17 13.33 33.38
N ALA A 43 20.82 12.73 34.38
CA ALA A 43 21.73 11.58 34.25
C ALA A 43 21.01 10.28 33.81
N PRO A 44 21.72 9.32 33.19
CA PRO A 44 21.14 8.07 32.72
C PRO A 44 20.85 7.13 33.90
N ALA A 45 19.62 6.62 33.97
CA ALA A 45 19.27 5.48 34.82
C ALA A 45 19.84 4.20 34.20
N GLU A 46 20.47 3.37 35.03
CA GLU A 46 21.10 2.10 34.66
C GLU A 46 20.06 1.12 34.08
N LEU A 47 20.36 0.55 32.90
CA LEU A 47 19.56 -0.49 32.27
C LEU A 47 19.87 -1.84 32.93
N HIS A 48 18.87 -2.46 33.55
CA HIS A 48 18.91 -3.87 33.93
C HIS A 48 18.60 -4.75 32.71
N PRO A 49 19.22 -5.94 32.58
CA PRO A 49 18.99 -6.83 31.45
C PRO A 49 17.58 -7.41 31.50
N VAL A 50 16.85 -7.33 30.38
CA VAL A 50 15.51 -7.91 30.23
C VAL A 50 15.68 -9.35 29.74
N GLU A 51 15.28 -10.31 30.57
CA GLU A 51 15.23 -11.73 30.24
C GLU A 51 14.13 -12.02 29.20
N GLU A 52 14.39 -12.95 28.28
CA GLU A 52 13.42 -13.45 27.31
C GLU A 52 12.22 -14.10 28.03
N GLN A 53 11.02 -13.54 27.85
CA GLN A 53 9.77 -14.15 28.30
C GLN A 53 8.91 -14.53 27.09
N GLU A 54 8.84 -15.83 26.81
CA GLU A 54 7.84 -16.44 25.93
C GLU A 54 6.44 -16.10 26.47
N HIS A 55 5.67 -15.28 25.75
CA HIS A 55 4.27 -15.02 26.09
C HIS A 55 3.38 -16.15 25.58
N GLN A 56 2.99 -17.03 26.50
CA GLN A 56 1.92 -18.00 26.31
C GLN A 56 0.56 -17.27 26.41
N ILE A 57 -0.24 -17.33 25.35
CA ILE A 57 -1.58 -16.73 25.28
C ILE A 57 -2.50 -17.41 26.30
N VAL A 58 -3.05 -16.64 27.24
CA VAL A 58 -4.09 -17.08 28.18
C VAL A 58 -5.45 -16.70 27.61
N VAL A 59 -6.32 -17.70 27.42
CA VAL A 59 -7.72 -17.52 27.01
C VAL A 59 -8.52 -17.07 28.23
N ASP A 60 -9.17 -15.92 28.16
CA ASP A 60 -10.15 -15.49 29.16
C ASP A 60 -11.54 -16.00 28.74
N GLU A 61 -12.08 -16.97 29.48
CA GLU A 61 -13.37 -17.63 29.21
C GLU A 61 -14.59 -16.86 29.77
N HIS A 62 -14.46 -15.58 30.12
CA HIS A 62 -15.57 -14.79 30.69
C HIS A 62 -15.98 -13.58 29.85
N ASP A 63 -16.33 -13.79 28.58
CA ASP A 63 -17.11 -12.83 27.79
C ASP A 63 -18.62 -13.16 27.92
N PRO A 64 -19.43 -12.33 28.60
CA PRO A 64 -20.87 -12.56 28.80
C PRO A 64 -21.73 -12.29 27.55
N LEU A 65 -21.14 -12.15 26.35
CA LEU A 65 -21.86 -11.98 25.09
C LEU A 65 -21.72 -13.16 24.10
N ALA A 66 -21.17 -14.29 24.54
CA ALA A 66 -20.99 -15.51 23.72
C ALA A 66 -22.30 -16.24 23.32
N ASP A 67 -23.48 -15.74 23.72
CA ASP A 67 -24.79 -16.35 23.42
C ASP A 67 -25.53 -15.64 22.26
N PHE A 68 -24.83 -15.32 21.16
CA PHE A 68 -25.49 -15.05 19.89
C PHE A 68 -25.25 -16.20 18.92
N ASP A 69 -26.35 -16.94 18.68
CA ASP A 69 -26.54 -18.15 17.87
C ASP A 69 -25.61 -18.25 16.63
N ASP A 70 -24.83 -19.34 16.61
CA ASP A 70 -24.10 -19.88 15.47
C ASP A 70 -25.10 -20.43 14.42
N GLU A 71 -25.49 -19.61 13.45
CA GLU A 71 -25.98 -20.14 12.18
C GLU A 71 -24.77 -20.40 11.27
N ALA A 72 -24.31 -21.64 11.30
CA ALA A 72 -23.26 -22.17 10.45
C ALA A 72 -23.62 -21.96 8.96
N PHE A 73 -23.07 -20.89 8.37
CA PHE A 73 -23.12 -20.68 6.93
C PHE A 73 -22.08 -21.60 6.28
N ASP A 74 -22.56 -22.64 5.61
CA ASP A 74 -21.80 -23.53 4.73
C ASP A 74 -21.12 -22.69 3.63
N SER A 75 -19.87 -22.29 3.87
CA SER A 75 -19.04 -21.66 2.85
C SER A 75 -18.56 -22.74 1.90
N GLY A 76 -19.41 -23.04 0.90
CA GLY A 76 -19.04 -23.84 -0.25
C GLY A 76 -17.76 -23.27 -0.85
N SER A 77 -16.70 -24.07 -0.82
CA SER A 77 -15.38 -23.77 -1.38
C SER A 77 -15.50 -23.31 -2.83
N SER A 78 -15.58 -21.99 -3.00
CA SER A 78 -15.33 -21.29 -4.24
C SER A 78 -13.81 -21.16 -4.38
N VAL A 79 -13.26 -21.56 -5.52
CA VAL A 79 -11.84 -21.52 -5.88
C VAL A 79 -11.35 -20.08 -6.10
N GLY A 80 -11.69 -19.17 -5.18
CA GLY A 80 -11.34 -17.75 -5.23
C GLY A 80 -11.65 -16.98 -3.94
N GLY A 81 -11.86 -17.67 -2.81
CA GLY A 81 -12.08 -17.01 -1.51
C GLY A 81 -10.77 -16.53 -0.89
N SER A 82 -10.75 -15.30 -0.38
CA SER A 82 -9.67 -14.74 0.45
C SER A 82 -9.34 -15.70 1.61
N ALA A 83 -8.08 -16.10 1.74
CA ALA A 83 -7.66 -17.07 2.75
C ALA A 83 -7.51 -16.42 4.13
N PHE A 84 -8.63 -16.00 4.73
CA PHE A 84 -8.69 -15.50 6.11
C PHE A 84 -9.20 -16.58 7.09
N THR A 85 -9.00 -17.86 6.76
CA THR A 85 -9.65 -19.00 7.41
C THR A 85 -9.37 -19.14 8.92
N SER A 86 -8.43 -18.38 9.49
CA SER A 86 -8.23 -18.29 10.94
C SER A 86 -7.56 -16.99 11.39
N ILE A 87 -8.17 -15.83 11.13
CA ILE A 87 -7.74 -14.55 11.73
C ILE A 87 -8.49 -14.31 13.04
N THR A 88 -7.79 -13.93 14.11
CA THR A 88 -8.42 -13.54 15.38
C THR A 88 -9.26 -12.28 15.21
N SER A 89 -10.41 -12.21 15.89
CA SER A 89 -11.32 -11.06 15.82
C SER A 89 -10.69 -9.71 16.18
N SER A 90 -9.64 -9.69 17.00
CA SER A 90 -8.83 -8.51 17.30
C SER A 90 -8.08 -7.96 16.08
N VAL A 91 -7.51 -8.84 15.25
CA VAL A 91 -6.80 -8.47 14.02
C VAL A 91 -7.76 -7.92 12.98
N LEU A 92 -8.94 -8.54 12.83
CA LEU A 92 -9.97 -8.04 11.92
C LEU A 92 -10.51 -6.66 12.32
N ARG A 93 -10.70 -6.43 13.62
CA ARG A 93 -11.25 -5.17 14.14
C ARG A 93 -10.22 -4.06 14.30
N GLY A 94 -8.94 -4.42 14.42
CA GLY A 94 -7.88 -3.49 14.80
C GLY A 94 -8.05 -2.96 16.22
N GLU A 95 -7.24 -1.95 16.55
CA GLU A 95 -7.29 -1.22 17.82
C GLU A 95 -7.65 0.24 17.57
N VAL A 96 -8.54 0.78 18.40
CA VAL A 96 -8.91 2.21 18.34
C VAL A 96 -7.92 2.98 19.20
N ALA A 97 -7.09 3.81 18.56
CA ALA A 97 -6.10 4.62 19.25
C ALA A 97 -6.59 6.06 19.52
N GLU A 98 -5.70 6.90 20.06
CA GLU A 98 -6.00 8.31 20.35
C GLU A 98 -6.51 9.04 19.09
N GLY A 99 -7.59 9.81 19.25
CA GLY A 99 -8.28 10.47 18.14
C GLY A 99 -9.38 9.62 17.46
N GLY A 100 -9.67 8.43 17.97
CA GLY A 100 -10.81 7.61 17.53
C GLY A 100 -10.63 6.95 16.16
N ARG A 101 -9.38 6.82 15.72
CA ARG A 101 -9.00 6.17 14.46
C ARG A 101 -8.65 4.71 14.77
N THR A 102 -8.96 3.81 13.83
CA THR A 102 -8.67 2.38 13.98
C THR A 102 -7.36 2.06 13.30
N TYR A 103 -6.51 1.24 13.91
CA TYR A 103 -5.20 0.83 13.39
C TYR A 103 -5.07 -0.69 13.36
N ALA A 104 -4.27 -1.18 12.42
CA ALA A 104 -3.94 -2.61 12.33
C ALA A 104 -3.09 -3.04 13.54
N VAL A 105 -3.41 -4.20 14.11
CA VAL A 105 -2.69 -4.77 15.28
C VAL A 105 -1.79 -5.95 14.89
N TYR A 106 -1.84 -6.37 13.63
CA TYR A 106 -0.98 -7.42 13.10
C TYR A 106 0.29 -6.80 12.50
N GLY A 107 1.43 -7.47 12.70
CA GLY A 107 2.74 -6.99 12.30
C GLY A 107 3.65 -6.76 13.50
N LYS A 108 4.97 -6.76 13.25
CA LYS A 108 5.97 -6.69 14.32
C LYS A 108 5.97 -5.34 15.05
N GLU A 109 5.50 -4.28 14.39
CA GLU A 109 5.53 -2.88 14.88
C GLU A 109 4.38 -2.06 14.26
N GLU A 110 4.00 -0.96 14.93
CA GLU A 110 2.86 -0.12 14.56
C GLU A 110 2.99 0.47 13.14
N TYR A 111 2.07 0.08 12.27
CA TYR A 111 1.78 0.81 11.05
C TYR A 111 1.15 2.16 11.44
N GLY A 112 1.89 3.23 11.18
CA GLY A 112 1.51 4.58 11.61
C GLY A 112 0.29 5.19 10.90
N LEU A 113 -0.38 4.44 10.01
CA LEU A 113 -1.57 4.89 9.30
C LEU A 113 -2.81 4.08 9.71
N PRO A 114 -3.97 4.74 9.84
CA PRO A 114 -5.20 4.08 10.24
C PRO A 114 -5.77 3.18 9.14
N MET A 115 -6.64 2.24 9.51
CA MET A 115 -7.36 1.32 8.63
C MET A 115 -8.88 1.57 8.59
N ASP A 116 -9.33 2.76 9.00
CA ASP A 116 -10.75 3.14 8.96
C ASP A 116 -11.18 3.70 7.60
N ASP A 117 -12.50 3.81 7.41
CA ASP A 117 -13.14 4.25 6.16
C ASP A 117 -12.56 5.55 5.58
N THR A 118 -12.13 6.50 6.41
CA THR A 118 -11.59 7.76 5.88
C THR A 118 -10.26 7.54 5.17
N GLU A 119 -9.41 6.67 5.72
CA GLU A 119 -8.13 6.34 5.12
C GLU A 119 -8.28 5.39 3.94
N LEU A 120 -9.19 4.41 4.01
CA LEU A 120 -9.51 3.55 2.88
C LEU A 120 -10.04 4.36 1.69
N ASN A 121 -10.92 5.34 1.93
CA ASN A 121 -11.35 6.29 0.90
C ASN A 121 -10.19 7.11 0.32
N ARG A 122 -9.20 7.49 1.15
CA ARG A 122 -8.00 8.19 0.68
C ARG A 122 -7.16 7.31 -0.26
N LEU A 123 -7.01 6.02 0.07
CA LEU A 123 -6.31 5.04 -0.76
C LEU A 123 -7.01 4.86 -2.11
N ASP A 124 -8.35 4.70 -2.11
CA ASP A 124 -9.14 4.55 -3.33
C ASP A 124 -9.07 5.81 -4.23
N MET A 125 -9.12 7.00 -3.63
CA MET A 125 -8.88 8.25 -4.37
C MET A 125 -7.46 8.32 -4.95
N SER A 126 -6.45 7.83 -4.21
CA SER A 126 -5.07 7.77 -4.71
C SER A 126 -4.96 6.83 -5.91
N HIS A 127 -5.61 5.66 -5.85
CA HIS A 127 -5.69 4.73 -6.97
C HIS A 127 -6.32 5.40 -8.21
N ALA A 128 -7.48 6.03 -8.05
CA ALA A 128 -8.17 6.73 -9.15
C ALA A 128 -7.31 7.87 -9.74
N LYS A 129 -6.62 8.63 -8.89
CA LYS A 129 -5.66 9.66 -9.30
C LYS A 129 -4.55 9.07 -10.17
N TYR A 130 -3.90 7.99 -9.73
CA TYR A 130 -2.83 7.36 -10.51
C TYR A 130 -3.35 6.83 -11.83
N TYR A 131 -4.47 6.10 -11.82
CA TYR A 131 -5.09 5.57 -13.04
C TYR A 131 -5.35 6.68 -14.07
N GLY A 132 -5.83 7.85 -13.63
CA GLY A 132 -5.98 9.03 -14.49
C GLY A 132 -4.65 9.60 -15.01
N LEU A 133 -3.62 9.67 -14.15
CA LEU A 133 -2.31 10.23 -14.50
C LEU A 133 -1.51 9.36 -15.47
N ILE A 134 -1.64 8.03 -15.40
CA ILE A 134 -0.91 7.10 -16.26
C ILE A 134 -1.73 6.63 -17.47
N GLU A 135 -2.64 7.49 -17.94
CA GLU A 135 -3.44 7.27 -19.15
C GLU A 135 -4.27 5.98 -19.10
N LYS A 136 -4.90 5.70 -17.95
CA LYS A 136 -5.72 4.51 -17.71
C LYS A 136 -4.97 3.18 -17.80
N LYS A 137 -3.64 3.19 -17.59
CA LYS A 137 -2.84 1.98 -17.39
C LYS A 137 -2.84 1.59 -15.92
N ARG A 138 -2.54 0.34 -15.59
CA ARG A 138 -2.38 -0.11 -14.20
C ARG A 138 -0.97 0.01 -13.67
N PHE A 139 0.01 -0.11 -14.56
CA PHE A 139 1.43 0.06 -14.30
C PHE A 139 2.13 0.48 -15.61
N LEU A 140 3.39 0.92 -15.50
CA LEU A 140 4.22 1.33 -16.63
C LEU A 140 5.32 0.32 -16.98
N ALA A 141 5.49 -0.72 -16.15
CA ALA A 141 6.51 -1.75 -16.33
C ALA A 141 6.26 -2.56 -17.62
N PRO A 142 7.30 -2.83 -18.44
CA PRO A 142 7.16 -3.53 -19.70
C PRO A 142 7.18 -5.06 -19.53
N ILE A 143 6.12 -5.64 -18.95
CA ILE A 143 6.04 -7.09 -18.64
C ILE A 143 5.35 -7.93 -19.74
N GLY A 144 5.00 -7.31 -20.87
CA GLY A 144 4.24 -7.94 -21.95
C GLY A 144 2.74 -8.08 -21.64
N ASP A 145 2.03 -8.81 -22.50
CA ASP A 145 0.56 -8.87 -22.48
C ASP A 145 -0.01 -10.09 -21.72
N SER A 146 0.84 -11.01 -21.28
CA SER A 146 0.40 -12.24 -20.60
C SER A 146 1.31 -12.62 -19.43
N PRO A 147 1.43 -11.76 -18.40
CA PRO A 147 2.05 -12.16 -17.14
C PRO A 147 1.32 -13.36 -16.54
N GLN A 148 2.04 -14.18 -15.81
CA GLN A 148 1.56 -15.39 -15.13
C GLN A 148 1.43 -15.17 -13.62
N LYS A 149 2.30 -14.36 -13.02
CA LYS A 149 2.25 -14.11 -11.58
C LYS A 149 2.65 -12.69 -11.20
N ILE A 150 1.80 -12.01 -10.44
CA ILE A 150 1.96 -10.61 -10.02
C ILE A 150 1.80 -10.52 -8.50
N LEU A 151 2.69 -9.77 -7.86
CA LEU A 151 2.66 -9.47 -6.42
C LEU A 151 2.47 -7.96 -6.20
N ASP A 152 1.53 -7.59 -5.35
CA ASP A 152 1.32 -6.21 -4.86
C ASP A 152 1.67 -6.15 -3.37
N LEU A 153 2.71 -5.41 -3.02
CA LEU A 153 3.17 -5.27 -1.65
C LEU A 153 2.59 -4.01 -1.01
N GLY A 154 1.88 -4.18 0.12
CA GLY A 154 1.10 -3.13 0.77
C GLY A 154 -0.11 -2.76 -0.08
N CYS A 155 -0.93 -3.76 -0.41
CA CYS A 155 -2.02 -3.62 -1.37
C CYS A 155 -3.19 -2.75 -0.87
N GLY A 156 -3.22 -2.37 0.42
CA GLY A 156 -4.22 -1.47 1.00
C GLY A 156 -5.63 -2.01 0.85
N THR A 157 -6.53 -1.27 0.20
CA THR A 157 -7.91 -1.73 -0.07
C THR A 157 -7.97 -2.92 -1.04
N GLY A 158 -6.87 -3.24 -1.74
CA GLY A 158 -6.81 -4.28 -2.75
C GLY A 158 -7.40 -3.86 -4.10
N ILE A 159 -7.89 -2.62 -4.23
CA ILE A 159 -8.54 -2.13 -5.46
C ILE A 159 -7.64 -2.28 -6.69
N TRP A 160 -6.32 -2.05 -6.56
CA TRP A 160 -5.38 -2.23 -7.67
C TRP A 160 -5.23 -3.70 -8.07
N CYS A 161 -5.16 -4.61 -7.10
CA CYS A 161 -5.06 -6.05 -7.36
C CYS A 161 -6.27 -6.57 -8.15
N ILE A 162 -7.47 -6.20 -7.71
CA ILE A 162 -8.73 -6.59 -8.38
C ILE A 162 -8.73 -6.08 -9.81
N ASP A 163 -8.41 -4.80 -9.99
CA ASP A 163 -8.30 -4.16 -11.28
C ASP A 163 -7.34 -4.91 -12.22
N VAL A 164 -6.13 -5.21 -11.75
CA VAL A 164 -5.11 -5.94 -12.53
C VAL A 164 -5.54 -7.37 -12.83
N ALA A 165 -6.18 -8.05 -11.88
CA ALA A 165 -6.69 -9.41 -12.08
C ALA A 165 -7.77 -9.48 -13.17
N ASP A 166 -8.66 -8.48 -13.22
CA ASP A 166 -9.67 -8.36 -14.28
C ASP A 166 -9.05 -8.08 -15.65
N GLU A 167 -7.99 -7.27 -15.72
CA GLU A 167 -7.32 -6.93 -16.99
C GLU A 167 -6.41 -8.06 -17.50
N TYR A 168 -5.80 -8.83 -16.59
CA TYR A 168 -4.90 -9.92 -16.92
C TYR A 168 -5.39 -11.26 -16.35
N PRO A 169 -6.41 -11.91 -16.96
CA PRO A 169 -6.92 -13.21 -16.52
C PRO A 169 -5.88 -14.35 -16.55
N SER A 170 -4.75 -14.16 -17.26
CA SER A 170 -3.65 -15.12 -17.28
C SER A 170 -2.78 -15.08 -16.02
N ALA A 171 -2.82 -13.98 -15.27
CA ALA A 171 -1.99 -13.77 -14.11
C ALA A 171 -2.71 -14.18 -12.82
N GLU A 172 -2.00 -14.91 -11.96
CA GLU A 172 -2.30 -15.01 -10.54
C GLU A 172 -1.83 -13.71 -9.86
N VAL A 173 -2.76 -12.94 -9.29
CA VAL A 173 -2.49 -11.69 -8.57
C VAL A 173 -2.59 -11.93 -7.07
N ILE A 174 -1.52 -11.60 -6.36
CA ILE A 174 -1.42 -11.74 -4.90
C ILE A 174 -1.22 -10.35 -4.31
N GLY A 175 -2.14 -9.90 -3.47
CA GLY A 175 -1.95 -8.70 -2.66
C GLY A 175 -1.55 -9.07 -1.25
N VAL A 176 -0.51 -8.40 -0.73
CA VAL A 176 -0.04 -8.58 0.64
C VAL A 176 -0.26 -7.29 1.41
N ASP A 177 -0.87 -7.37 2.58
CA ASP A 177 -0.97 -6.26 3.51
C ASP A 177 -1.03 -6.77 4.95
N ILE A 178 -0.75 -5.89 5.90
CA ILE A 178 -0.86 -6.17 7.35
C ILE A 178 -2.23 -5.77 7.90
N ALA A 179 -3.00 -4.99 7.15
CA ALA A 179 -4.37 -4.62 7.48
C ALA A 179 -5.35 -5.50 6.67
N PRO A 180 -6.27 -6.22 7.33
CA PRO A 180 -7.28 -7.04 6.66
C PRO A 180 -8.45 -6.17 6.17
N THR A 181 -8.21 -5.28 5.21
CA THR A 181 -9.19 -4.30 4.70
C THR A 181 -9.76 -4.64 3.33
N GLN A 182 -9.32 -5.75 2.74
CA GLN A 182 -9.67 -6.12 1.37
C GLN A 182 -11.05 -6.81 1.31
N PRO A 183 -11.79 -6.66 0.20
CA PRO A 183 -13.11 -7.25 0.07
C PRO A 183 -13.05 -8.78 -0.07
N GLU A 184 -14.11 -9.46 0.36
CA GLU A 184 -14.25 -10.92 0.23
C GLU A 184 -14.50 -11.36 -1.22
N TRP A 185 -15.24 -10.55 -1.98
CA TRP A 185 -15.61 -10.87 -3.36
C TRP A 185 -14.61 -10.27 -4.34
N VAL A 186 -13.78 -11.14 -4.91
CA VAL A 186 -12.67 -10.78 -5.80
C VAL A 186 -12.68 -11.66 -7.06
N PRO A 187 -11.97 -11.25 -8.13
CA PRO A 187 -11.76 -12.11 -9.29
C PRO A 187 -11.11 -13.45 -8.89
N PRO A 188 -11.41 -14.56 -9.59
CA PRO A 188 -10.93 -15.89 -9.22
C PRO A 188 -9.41 -16.06 -9.29
N ASN A 189 -8.72 -15.18 -10.02
CA ASN A 189 -7.27 -15.13 -10.13
C ASN A 189 -6.62 -14.10 -9.18
N CYS A 190 -7.39 -13.53 -8.26
CA CYS A 190 -6.92 -12.59 -7.25
C CYS A 190 -7.06 -13.21 -5.85
N ARG A 191 -6.05 -13.03 -5.00
CA ARG A 191 -6.18 -13.31 -3.56
C ARG A 191 -5.40 -12.31 -2.72
N PHE A 192 -5.73 -12.27 -1.45
CA PHE A 192 -5.05 -11.46 -0.45
C PHE A 192 -4.45 -12.34 0.64
N GLU A 193 -3.25 -11.97 1.07
CA GLU A 193 -2.48 -12.63 2.12
C GLU A 193 -2.20 -11.58 3.22
N LEU A 194 -2.61 -11.89 4.45
CA LEU A 194 -2.29 -11.06 5.62
C LEU A 194 -0.87 -11.39 6.06
N ASP A 195 0.09 -10.55 5.69
CA ASP A 195 1.50 -10.75 6.02
C ASP A 195 2.28 -9.42 6.05
N ASP A 196 3.39 -9.40 6.79
CA ASP A 196 4.32 -8.27 6.80
C ASP A 196 5.37 -8.47 5.70
N MET A 197 5.32 -7.62 4.67
CA MET A 197 6.19 -7.71 3.49
C MET A 197 7.70 -7.62 3.80
N GLU A 198 8.09 -7.12 4.97
CA GLU A 198 9.50 -7.05 5.41
C GLU A 198 9.98 -8.36 6.07
N GLN A 199 9.09 -9.32 6.29
CA GLN A 199 9.45 -10.66 6.75
C GLN A 199 10.11 -11.47 5.63
N PRO A 200 10.85 -12.55 5.97
CA PRO A 200 11.42 -13.45 4.98
C PRO A 200 10.31 -14.08 4.12
N TRP A 201 10.41 -13.89 2.81
CA TRP A 201 9.44 -14.40 1.86
C TRP A 201 9.49 -15.92 1.72
N MET A 202 8.33 -16.54 1.63
CA MET A 202 8.18 -18.00 1.46
C MET A 202 7.99 -18.43 0.00
N TRP A 203 7.87 -17.48 -0.92
CA TRP A 203 7.77 -17.78 -2.35
C TRP A 203 9.10 -18.29 -2.92
N SER A 204 9.01 -19.09 -3.98
CA SER A 204 10.18 -19.51 -4.74
C SER A 204 10.88 -18.31 -5.38
N LYS A 205 12.21 -18.36 -5.42
CA LYS A 205 13.03 -17.38 -6.14
C LYS A 205 12.58 -17.20 -7.59
N ASN A 206 12.62 -15.96 -8.10
CA ASN A 206 12.24 -15.59 -9.47
C ASN A 206 10.84 -16.10 -9.89
N SER A 207 9.86 -16.07 -8.98
CA SER A 207 8.50 -16.58 -9.26
C SER A 207 7.54 -15.54 -9.83
N PHE A 208 7.87 -14.25 -9.80
CA PHE A 208 6.98 -13.16 -10.16
C PHE A 208 7.45 -12.44 -11.42
N ASP A 209 6.50 -12.18 -12.33
CA ASP A 209 6.74 -11.37 -13.54
C ASP A 209 6.70 -9.87 -13.24
N LEU A 210 5.93 -9.50 -12.20
CA LEU A 210 5.86 -8.14 -11.67
C LEU A 210 5.74 -8.18 -10.15
N ILE A 211 6.56 -7.39 -9.48
CA ILE A 211 6.37 -6.99 -8.09
C ILE A 211 6.06 -5.50 -8.10
N PHE A 212 4.89 -5.14 -7.59
CA PHE A 212 4.37 -3.78 -7.58
C PHE A 212 4.39 -3.22 -6.16
N LEU A 213 4.80 -1.96 -6.05
CA LEU A 213 4.83 -1.19 -4.81
C LEU A 213 4.41 0.24 -5.13
N ARG A 214 3.53 0.84 -4.32
CA ARG A 214 3.10 2.24 -4.50
C ARG A 214 2.65 2.84 -3.18
N ASP A 215 2.92 4.12 -2.97
CA ASP A 215 2.52 4.89 -1.78
C ASP A 215 2.98 4.29 -0.44
N LEU A 216 4.09 3.55 -0.43
CA LEU A 216 4.66 2.94 0.79
C LEU A 216 5.60 3.86 1.58
N ILE A 217 5.52 5.17 1.33
CA ILE A 217 6.27 6.15 2.10
C ILE A 217 5.70 6.10 3.53
N TYR A 218 6.53 5.80 4.53
CA TYR A 218 6.18 5.46 5.93
C TYR A 218 5.88 3.99 6.25
N CYS A 219 5.78 3.10 5.28
CA CYS A 219 5.45 1.69 5.55
C CYS A 219 6.70 0.80 5.72
N ILE A 220 7.82 1.20 5.11
CA ILE A 220 9.03 0.37 5.00
C ILE A 220 10.13 0.93 5.90
N ARG A 221 10.72 0.05 6.73
CA ARG A 221 11.82 0.37 7.65
C ARG A 221 13.18 0.15 6.98
N ASP A 222 13.32 -0.93 6.21
CA ASP A 222 14.55 -1.31 5.53
C ASP A 222 14.32 -1.49 4.03
N TRP A 223 14.36 -0.37 3.31
CA TRP A 223 14.25 -0.36 1.84
C TRP A 223 15.31 -1.23 1.14
N PRO A 224 16.61 -1.15 1.48
CA PRO A 224 17.61 -2.04 0.90
C PRO A 224 17.24 -3.52 1.04
N LYS A 225 16.87 -3.97 2.23
CA LYS A 225 16.48 -5.37 2.46
C LYS A 225 15.25 -5.76 1.64
N LEU A 226 14.21 -4.93 1.62
CA LEU A 226 13.00 -5.21 0.86
C LEU A 226 13.31 -5.32 -0.64
N ILE A 227 14.08 -4.38 -1.18
CA ILE A 227 14.48 -4.40 -2.59
C ILE A 227 15.33 -5.64 -2.90
N ASP A 228 16.26 -6.03 -2.02
CA ASP A 228 17.03 -7.26 -2.21
C ASP A 228 16.12 -8.50 -2.26
N GLN A 229 15.07 -8.57 -1.44
CA GLN A 229 14.07 -9.65 -1.48
C GLN A 229 13.30 -9.66 -2.81
N CYS A 230 12.94 -8.49 -3.35
CA CYS A 230 12.26 -8.36 -4.66
C CYS A 230 13.07 -8.97 -5.82
N TYR A 231 14.39 -9.00 -5.74
CA TYR A 231 15.27 -9.50 -6.81
C TYR A 231 15.82 -10.91 -6.58
N THR A 232 15.34 -11.64 -5.56
CA THR A 232 15.78 -13.02 -5.28
C THR A 232 14.98 -14.10 -5.99
#